data_AF-A0A521CD05-F1
#
_entry.id   AF-A0A521CD05-F1
#
_cell.length_a   1.000
_cell.length_b   1.000
_cell.length_c   1.000
_cell.angle_alpha   90.00
_cell.angle_beta   90.00
_cell.angle_gamma   90.00
#
_symmetry.space_group_name_H-M   'P 1'
#
loop_
_entity.id
_entity.type
_entity.pdbx_description
1 polymer ?
#
loop_
_entity_poly.entity_id
_entity_poly.type
_entity_poly.pdbx_seq_one_letter_code
_entity_poly.pdbx_strand_id
1 'polypeptide(L)'
;MDNLPRFIFYTSGIFIVSAAFTLLSSEFLVKISDPGVTGMLFLLGFGLVYMNLVFVSGRRFMRRLQGPNPAPYVFALMVAIPPLVWVKIFDAGLGQSELTYMFTVIVACGLGAYFGHRAGQKAQARFQQNLKEYLQQDDSSPENN
;
A
#
# COMPACT_ATOMS: atom_id res chain seq x y z
N MET A 1 2.04 -7.21 -21.74
CA MET A 1 2.36 -6.85 -20.33
C MET A 1 3.37 -5.70 -20.34
N ASP A 2 3.04 -4.56 -20.96
CA ASP A 2 4.02 -3.52 -21.32
C ASP A 2 4.43 -2.59 -20.16
N ASN A 3 4.02 -2.92 -18.94
CA ASN A 3 4.32 -2.16 -17.72
C ASN A 3 5.15 -2.95 -16.70
N LEU A 4 5.74 -4.07 -17.10
CA LEU A 4 6.51 -4.97 -16.23
C LEU A 4 7.71 -4.29 -15.53
N PRO A 5 8.52 -3.44 -16.19
CA PRO A 5 9.60 -2.71 -15.51
C PRO A 5 9.08 -1.77 -14.41
N ARG A 6 7.97 -1.08 -14.68
CA ARG A 6 7.33 -0.18 -13.69
C ARG A 6 6.77 -0.99 -12.52
N PHE A 7 6.15 -2.14 -12.80
CA PHE A 7 5.64 -3.01 -11.76
C PHE A 7 6.77 -3.45 -10.82
N ILE A 8 7.87 -3.98 -11.37
CA ILE A 8 9.02 -4.45 -10.58
C ILE A 8 9.60 -3.31 -9.73
N PHE A 9 9.77 -2.11 -10.29
CA PHE A 9 10.29 -0.95 -9.56
C PHE A 9 9.39 -0.53 -8.39
N TYR A 10 8.08 -0.54 -8.57
CA TYR A 10 7.15 -0.24 -7.48
C TYR A 10 7.16 -1.36 -6.43
N THR A 11 7.11 -2.62 -6.85
CA THR A 11 7.14 -3.77 -5.95
C THR A 11 8.40 -3.75 -5.08
N SER A 12 9.58 -3.55 -5.67
CA SER A 12 10.85 -3.50 -4.94
C SER A 12 10.92 -2.27 -4.02
N GLY A 13 10.51 -1.09 -4.49
CA GLY A 13 10.49 0.13 -3.69
C GLY A 13 9.58 0.01 -2.46
N ILE A 14 8.38 -0.52 -2.65
CA ILE A 14 7.41 -0.74 -1.56
C ILE A 14 7.93 -1.78 -0.57
N PHE A 15 8.57 -2.85 -1.06
CA PHE A 15 9.17 -3.87 -0.21
C PHE A 15 10.27 -3.27 0.68
N ILE A 16 11.18 -2.46 0.10
CA ILE A 16 12.24 -1.78 0.84
C ILE A 16 11.66 -0.81 1.87
N VAL A 17 10.64 -0.03 1.50
CA VAL A 17 9.99 0.90 2.44
C VAL A 17 9.30 0.14 3.58
N SER A 18 8.63 -0.97 3.29
CA SER A 18 8.03 -1.82 4.33
C SER A 18 9.07 -2.41 5.27
N ALA A 19 10.18 -2.93 4.72
CA ALA A 19 11.29 -3.45 5.52
C ALA A 19 11.94 -2.35 6.38
N ALA A 20 12.23 -1.19 5.81
CA ALA A 20 12.79 -0.05 6.53
C ALA A 20 11.87 0.41 7.66
N PHE A 21 10.57 0.51 7.40
CA PHE A 21 9.58 0.83 8.44
C PHE A 21 9.56 -0.23 9.53
N THR A 22 9.55 -1.53 9.18
CA THR A 22 9.59 -2.63 10.14
C THR A 22 10.81 -2.54 11.07
N LEU A 23 11.98 -2.26 10.51
CA LEU A 23 13.22 -2.12 11.28
C LEU A 23 13.16 -0.92 12.24
N LEU A 24 12.79 0.26 11.72
CA LEU A 24 12.72 1.49 12.50
C LEU A 24 11.66 1.45 13.59
N SER A 25 10.58 0.72 13.35
CA SER A 25 9.45 0.61 14.27
C SER A 25 9.54 -0.59 15.22
N SER A 26 10.60 -1.40 15.10
CA SER A 26 10.76 -2.65 15.86
C SER A 26 10.76 -2.42 17.38
N GLU A 27 11.39 -1.35 17.86
CA GLU A 27 11.41 -1.00 19.29
C GLU A 27 10.03 -0.66 19.85
N PHE A 28 9.11 -0.18 18.99
CA PHE A 28 7.74 0.16 19.38
C PHE A 28 6.80 -1.05 19.36
N LEU A 29 7.22 -2.21 18.86
CA LEU A 29 6.38 -3.42 18.82
C LEU A 29 6.04 -3.92 20.24
N VAL A 30 6.95 -3.75 21.20
CA VAL A 30 6.72 -4.10 22.62
C VAL A 30 5.50 -3.37 23.18
N LYS A 31 5.24 -2.13 22.73
CA LYS A 31 4.09 -1.34 23.18
C LYS A 31 2.74 -1.92 22.80
N ILE A 32 2.68 -2.83 21.83
CA ILE A 32 1.45 -3.54 21.46
C ILE A 32 1.03 -4.51 22.56
N SER A 33 1.99 -5.02 23.34
CA SER A 33 1.75 -5.94 24.47
C SER A 33 1.25 -5.23 25.72
N ASP A 34 1.31 -3.89 25.78
CA ASP A 34 0.85 -3.13 26.94
C ASP A 34 -0.68 -3.23 27.06
N PRO A 35 -1.22 -3.64 28.23
CA PRO A 35 -2.65 -3.74 28.43
C PRO A 35 -3.31 -2.35 28.44
N GLY A 36 -4.41 -2.21 27.73
CA GLY A 36 -5.24 -1.00 27.70
C GLY A 36 -5.20 -0.24 26.38
N VAL A 37 -5.48 1.07 26.45
CA VAL A 37 -5.67 1.92 25.26
C VAL A 37 -4.35 2.10 24.49
N THR A 38 -3.21 2.14 25.18
CA THR A 38 -1.90 2.33 24.56
C THR A 38 -1.58 1.21 23.56
N GLY A 39 -1.70 -0.07 23.95
CA GLY A 39 -1.46 -1.19 23.06
C GLY A 39 -2.40 -1.21 21.86
N MET A 40 -3.67 -0.87 22.07
CA MET A 40 -4.65 -0.75 20.98
C MET A 40 -4.28 0.36 19.99
N LEU A 41 -3.85 1.53 20.47
CA LEU A 41 -3.43 2.64 19.62
C LEU A 41 -2.20 2.29 18.78
N PHE A 42 -1.20 1.63 19.37
CA PHE A 42 -0.04 1.16 18.61
C PHE A 42 -0.45 0.12 17.57
N LEU A 43 -1.25 -0.89 17.95
CA LEU A 43 -1.73 -1.92 17.04
C LEU A 43 -2.49 -1.33 15.83
N LEU A 44 -3.43 -0.42 16.09
CA LEU A 44 -4.17 0.28 15.05
C LEU A 44 -3.28 1.23 14.23
N GLY A 45 -2.33 1.91 14.89
CA GLY A 45 -1.37 2.78 14.23
C GLY A 45 -0.50 2.01 13.22
N PHE A 46 0.05 0.87 13.64
CA PHE A 46 0.77 -0.05 12.76
C PHE A 46 -0.09 -0.52 11.60
N GLY A 47 -1.30 -0.99 11.89
CA GLY A 47 -2.27 -1.38 10.85
C GLY A 47 -2.53 -0.25 9.85
N LEU A 48 -2.78 0.97 10.33
CA LEU A 48 -3.01 2.13 9.47
C LEU A 48 -1.80 2.47 8.60
N VAL A 49 -0.58 2.36 9.11
CA VAL A 49 0.63 2.63 8.30
C VAL A 49 0.75 1.60 7.17
N TYR A 50 0.66 0.30 7.47
CA TYR A 50 0.75 -0.74 6.43
C TYR A 50 -0.40 -0.65 5.43
N MET A 51 -1.62 -0.39 5.90
CA MET A 51 -2.78 -0.12 5.05
C MET A 51 -2.52 1.05 4.09
N ASN A 52 -1.98 2.17 4.61
CA ASN A 52 -1.69 3.35 3.80
C ASN A 52 -0.58 3.11 2.78
N LEU A 53 0.48 2.39 3.16
CA LEU A 53 1.56 2.03 2.24
C LEU A 53 1.02 1.28 1.02
N VAL A 54 0.17 0.27 1.23
CA VAL A 54 -0.48 -0.47 0.14
C VAL A 54 -1.46 0.42 -0.64
N PHE A 55 -2.30 1.18 0.07
CA PHE A 55 -3.32 2.03 -0.55
C PHE A 55 -2.72 3.08 -1.49
N VAL A 56 -1.76 3.87 -1.00
CA VAL A 56 -1.13 4.95 -1.76
C VAL A 56 -0.39 4.39 -2.97
N SER A 57 0.34 3.30 -2.77
CA SER A 57 1.16 2.70 -3.81
C SER A 57 0.30 2.06 -4.90
N GLY A 58 -0.73 1.30 -4.51
CA GLY A 58 -1.70 0.71 -5.43
C GLY A 58 -2.44 1.78 -6.25
N ARG A 59 -2.93 2.84 -5.59
CA ARG A 59 -3.59 3.97 -6.26
C ARG A 59 -2.67 4.67 -7.26
N ARG A 60 -1.42 4.97 -6.86
CA ARG A 60 -0.45 5.68 -7.71
C ARG A 60 -0.05 4.87 -8.93
N PHE A 61 0.14 3.56 -8.76
CA PHE A 61 0.46 2.65 -9.85
C PHE A 61 -0.70 2.52 -10.85
N MET A 62 -1.93 2.32 -10.35
CA MET A 62 -3.13 2.17 -11.19
C MET A 62 -3.50 3.43 -11.97
N ARG A 63 -3.22 4.64 -11.45
CA ARG A 63 -3.55 5.90 -12.14
C ARG A 63 -3.02 5.97 -13.58
N ARG A 64 -1.91 5.31 -13.88
CA ARG A 64 -1.24 5.34 -15.19
C ARG A 64 -1.47 4.07 -16.02
N LEU A 65 -2.32 3.15 -15.56
CA LEU A 65 -2.64 1.91 -16.27
C LEU A 65 -3.96 2.04 -17.04
N GLN A 66 -4.14 1.21 -18.06
CA GLN A 66 -5.43 1.07 -18.74
C GLN A 66 -6.04 -0.28 -18.32
N GLY A 67 -7.07 -0.22 -17.48
CA GLY A 67 -7.92 -1.35 -17.11
C GLY A 67 -7.68 -1.92 -15.71
N PRO A 68 -8.54 -2.85 -15.27
CA PRO A 68 -8.41 -3.50 -13.96
C PRO A 68 -7.12 -4.32 -13.89
N ASN A 69 -6.32 -4.09 -12.85
CA ASN A 69 -5.04 -4.75 -12.65
C ASN A 69 -4.93 -5.32 -11.22
N PRO A 70 -4.49 -6.59 -11.05
CA PRO A 70 -4.33 -7.21 -9.73
C PRO A 70 -3.13 -6.68 -8.92
N ALA A 71 -2.33 -5.75 -9.45
CA ALA A 71 -1.13 -5.22 -8.79
C ALA A 71 -1.29 -4.77 -7.32
N PRO A 72 -2.38 -4.09 -6.89
CA PRO A 72 -2.54 -3.71 -5.48
C PRO A 72 -2.52 -4.91 -4.52
N TYR A 73 -3.03 -6.07 -4.94
CA TYR A 73 -2.99 -7.29 -4.13
C TYR A 73 -1.59 -7.87 -4.01
N VAL A 74 -0.79 -7.79 -5.08
CA VAL A 74 0.62 -8.19 -5.03
C VAL A 74 1.42 -7.26 -4.10
N PHE A 75 1.13 -5.95 -4.14
CA PHE A 75 1.75 -5.01 -3.22
C PHE A 75 1.38 -5.29 -1.76
N ALA A 76 0.13 -5.67 -1.48
CA ALA A 76 -0.26 -6.09 -0.13
C ALA A 76 0.56 -7.27 0.37
N LEU A 77 0.78 -8.30 -0.46
CA LEU A 77 1.60 -9.45 -0.09
C LEU A 77 3.05 -9.01 0.19
N MET A 78 3.63 -8.19 -0.68
CA MET A 78 5.01 -7.73 -0.54
C MET A 78 5.21 -6.81 0.67
N VAL A 79 4.22 -5.99 1.02
CA VAL A 79 4.26 -5.17 2.23
C VAL A 79 4.12 -6.01 3.49
N ALA A 80 3.28 -7.05 3.47
CA ALA A 80 3.03 -7.90 4.63
C ALA A 80 4.22 -8.82 4.96
N ILE A 81 5.01 -9.24 3.97
CA ILE A 81 6.11 -10.21 4.19
C ILE A 81 7.14 -9.70 5.22
N PRO A 82 7.76 -8.50 5.07
CA PRO A 82 8.78 -8.04 6.03
C PRO A 82 8.33 -8.05 7.50
N PRO A 83 7.19 -7.44 7.90
CA PRO A 83 6.78 -7.43 9.29
C PRO A 83 6.38 -8.81 9.82
N LEU A 84 5.79 -9.67 8.99
CA LEU A 84 5.42 -11.03 9.41
C LEU A 84 6.65 -11.90 9.62
N VAL A 85 7.63 -11.81 8.73
CA VAL A 85 8.91 -12.54 8.85
C VAL A 85 9.71 -12.01 10.03
N TRP A 86 9.76 -10.69 10.22
CA TRP A 86 10.51 -10.06 11.30
C TRP A 86 10.06 -10.55 12.67
N VAL A 87 8.76 -10.50 12.94
CA VAL A 87 8.18 -10.93 14.21
C VAL A 87 8.30 -12.43 14.46
N LYS A 88 8.47 -13.24 13.42
CA LYS A 88 8.71 -14.69 13.55
C LYS A 88 10.16 -15.05 13.83
N ILE A 89 11.11 -14.28 13.32
CA ILE A 89 12.54 -14.57 13.46
C ILE A 89 13.10 -13.92 14.73
N PHE A 90 12.66 -12.70 15.03
CA PHE A 90 13.15 -11.91 16.16
C PHE A 90 12.08 -11.82 17.24
N ASP A 91 12.47 -12.05 18.49
CA ASP A 91 11.60 -11.77 19.63
C ASP A 91 11.42 -10.25 19.76
N ALA A 92 10.34 -9.75 19.15
CA ALA A 92 9.98 -8.35 19.14
C ALA A 92 9.26 -7.91 20.44
N GLY A 93 9.25 -8.75 21.48
CA GLY A 93 8.57 -8.49 22.75
C GLY A 93 7.05 -8.46 22.63
N LEU A 94 6.50 -9.12 21.60
CA LEU A 94 5.07 -9.21 21.34
C LEU A 94 4.38 -10.27 22.21
N GLY A 95 5.12 -11.25 22.76
CA GLY A 95 4.58 -12.28 23.63
C GLY A 95 3.31 -12.93 23.06
N GLN A 96 2.20 -12.86 23.82
CA GLN A 96 0.90 -13.41 23.38
C GLN A 96 0.21 -12.58 22.28
N SER A 97 0.61 -11.31 22.09
CA SER A 97 0.03 -10.40 21.09
C SER A 97 0.59 -10.60 19.68
N GLU A 98 1.56 -11.49 19.50
CA GLU A 98 2.17 -11.80 18.21
C GLU A 98 1.13 -12.13 17.13
N LEU A 99 0.24 -13.09 17.42
CA LEU A 99 -0.79 -13.54 16.49
C LEU A 99 -1.76 -12.40 16.14
N THR A 100 -2.13 -11.59 17.14
CA THR A 100 -3.00 -10.43 16.96
C THR A 100 -2.36 -9.38 16.06
N TYR A 101 -1.06 -9.11 16.25
CA TYR A 101 -0.31 -8.21 15.38
C TYR A 101 -0.23 -8.73 13.93
N MET A 102 0.15 -10.00 13.76
CA MET A 102 0.22 -10.62 12.43
C MET A 102 -1.13 -10.55 11.70
N PHE A 103 -2.21 -10.91 12.38
CA PHE A 103 -3.56 -10.83 11.83
C PHE A 103 -3.93 -9.39 11.45
N THR A 104 -3.61 -8.43 12.32
CA THR A 104 -3.86 -7.01 12.06
C THR A 104 -3.12 -6.52 10.81
N VAL A 105 -1.84 -6.88 10.65
CA VAL A 105 -1.06 -6.53 9.45
C VAL A 105 -1.67 -7.14 8.19
N ILE A 106 -2.06 -8.41 8.22
CA ILE A 106 -2.69 -9.09 7.07
C ILE A 106 -4.00 -8.38 6.69
N VAL A 107 -4.87 -8.12 7.66
CA VAL A 107 -6.14 -7.41 7.45
C VAL A 107 -5.91 -5.99 6.92
N ALA A 108 -4.98 -5.26 7.53
CA ALA A 108 -4.63 -3.90 7.10
C ALA A 108 -4.11 -3.85 5.66
N CYS A 109 -3.19 -4.74 5.28
CA CYS A 109 -2.68 -4.84 3.92
C CYS A 109 -3.80 -5.22 2.93
N GLY A 110 -4.68 -6.16 3.31
CA GLY A 110 -5.84 -6.55 2.52
C GLY A 110 -6.82 -5.39 2.28
N LEU A 111 -7.16 -4.65 3.33
CA LEU A 111 -7.98 -3.44 3.24
C LEU A 111 -7.31 -2.37 2.38
N GLY A 112 -6.00 -2.16 2.57
CA GLY A 112 -5.20 -1.24 1.76
C GLY A 112 -5.25 -1.57 0.27
N ALA A 113 -5.15 -2.86 -0.08
CA ALA A 113 -5.28 -3.32 -1.47
C ALA A 113 -6.69 -3.11 -2.02
N TYR A 114 -7.72 -3.48 -1.25
CA TYR A 114 -9.10 -3.33 -1.67
C TYR A 114 -9.50 -1.87 -1.92
N PHE A 115 -9.21 -0.99 -0.96
CA PHE A 115 -9.47 0.45 -1.12
C PHE A 115 -8.56 1.07 -2.17
N GLY A 116 -7.29 0.65 -2.25
CA GLY A 116 -6.31 1.13 -3.23
C GLY A 116 -6.73 0.78 -4.65
N HIS A 117 -7.28 -0.41 -4.86
CA HIS A 117 -7.81 -0.86 -6.15
C HIS A 117 -9.01 -0.01 -6.58
N ARG A 118 -10.02 0.16 -5.71
CA ARG A 118 -11.19 1.00 -6.01
C ARG A 118 -10.82 2.46 -6.27
N ALA A 119 -9.96 3.04 -5.43
CA ALA A 119 -9.48 4.41 -5.62
C ALA A 119 -8.61 4.56 -6.88
N GLY A 120 -7.83 3.53 -7.23
CA GLY A 120 -7.03 3.45 -8.44
C GLY A 120 -7.89 3.49 -9.70
N GLN A 121 -8.95 2.68 -9.77
CA GLN A 121 -9.90 2.70 -10.89
C GLN A 121 -10.57 4.06 -11.07
N LYS A 122 -11.02 4.69 -9.97
CA LYS A 122 -11.61 6.03 -10.02
C LYS A 122 -10.61 7.09 -10.51
N ALA A 123 -9.35 6.99 -10.07
CA ALA A 123 -8.29 7.90 -10.50
C ALA A 123 -7.93 7.69 -11.98
N GLN A 124 -7.98 6.44 -12.46
CA GLN A 124 -7.75 6.10 -13.85
C GLN A 124 -8.85 6.67 -14.75
N ALA A 125 -10.13 6.50 -14.39
CA ALA A 125 -11.25 7.04 -15.15
C ALA A 125 -11.16 8.57 -15.29
N ARG A 126 -10.83 9.27 -14.20
CA ARG A 126 -10.59 10.72 -14.22
C ARG A 126 -9.42 11.11 -15.10
N PHE A 127 -8.32 10.35 -15.06
CA PHE A 127 -7.16 10.64 -15.89
C PHE A 127 -7.49 10.51 -17.39
N GLN A 128 -8.27 9.50 -17.77
CA GLN A 128 -8.74 9.33 -19.15
C GLN A 128 -9.72 10.43 -19.59
N GLN A 129 -10.62 10.87 -18.70
CA GLN A 129 -11.52 11.99 -18.98
C GLN A 129 -10.72 13.28 -19.25
N ASN A 130 -9.82 13.64 -18.35
CA ASN A 130 -8.99 14.84 -18.52
C ASN A 130 -8.18 14.78 -19.82
N LEU A 131 -7.60 13.62 -20.17
CA LEU A 131 -6.85 13.46 -21.42
C LEU A 131 -7.71 13.71 -22.66
N LYS A 132 -8.97 13.26 -22.66
CA LYS A 132 -9.89 13.53 -23.76
C LYS A 132 -10.24 15.01 -23.87
N GLU A 133 -10.49 15.67 -22.73
CA GLU A 133 -10.76 17.11 -22.70
C GLU A 133 -9.56 17.92 -23.22
N TYR A 134 -8.33 17.59 -22.81
CA TYR A 134 -7.13 18.26 -23.31
C TYR A 134 -6.95 18.08 -24.83
N LEU A 135 -7.13 16.87 -25.34
CA LEU A 135 -6.98 16.59 -26.78
C LEU A 135 -8.06 17.31 -27.62
N GLN A 136 -9.31 17.36 -27.13
CA GLN A 136 -10.39 18.08 -27.81
C GLN A 136 -10.17 19.59 -27.81
N GLN A 137 -9.56 20.14 -26.75
CA GLN A 137 -9.26 21.56 -26.66
C GLN A 137 -8.14 21.96 -27.64
N ASP A 138 -7.12 21.12 -27.81
CA ASP A 138 -6.00 21.34 -28.74
C ASP A 138 -6.48 21.32 -30.21
N ASP A 139 -7.34 20.36 -30.58
CA ASP A 139 -7.95 20.29 -31.92
C ASP A 139 -8.90 21.48 -32.24
N SER A 140 -9.39 22.18 -31.21
CA SER A 140 -10.31 23.32 -31.36
C SER A 140 -9.62 24.70 -31.33
N SER A 141 -8.30 24.75 -31.12
CA SER A 141 -7.55 26.01 -31.11
C SER A 141 -7.32 26.54 -32.53
N PRO A 142 -7.63 27.82 -32.82
CA PRO A 142 -7.60 28.40 -34.16
C PRO A 142 -6.20 28.63 -34.75
N GLU A 143 -5.12 28.21 -34.10
CA GLU A 143 -3.74 28.33 -34.61
C GLU A 143 -3.37 27.25 -35.65
N ASN A 144 -4.23 26.24 -35.88
CA ASN A 144 -3.98 25.13 -36.82
C ASN A 144 -4.86 25.15 -38.09
N ASN A 145 -5.54 26.27 -38.41
CA ASN A 145 -6.26 26.46 -39.69
C ASN A 145 -5.64 27.56 -40.54
#